data_AF-A0A060XRA0-F1
#
_entry.id   AF-A0A060XRA0-F1
#
_cell.length_a   1.000
_cell.length_b   1.000
_cell.length_c   1.000
_cell.angle_alpha   90.00
_cell.angle_beta   90.00
_cell.angle_gamma   90.00
#
_symmetry.space_group_name_H-M   'P 1'
#
loop_
_entity.id
_entity.type
_entity.pdbx_description
1 polymer ?
#
loop_
_entity_poly.entity_id
_entity_poly.type
_entity_poly.pdbx_seq_one_letter_code
_entity_poly.pdbx_strand_id
1 'polypeptide(L)'
;MVEKSLCVCALSRSLQLNKEFQAEEAPTVILCISMQWFREWESFVKGKDNEPPGPIDNSKIGVMKGGHVQLKQGADYGQISEETWQYLLGIYSGGPEIAVRQTVPATNTDSLHGERKIEAETRAL
;
A
#
# COMPACT_ATOMS: atom_id res chain seq x y z
N MET A 1 -4.02 -7.69 27.23
CA MET A 1 -5.35 -7.06 27.17
C MET A 1 -5.19 -5.77 26.39
N VAL A 2 -5.48 -5.79 25.09
CA VAL A 2 -5.34 -4.60 24.24
C VAL A 2 -6.51 -3.68 24.60
N GLU A 3 -6.26 -2.61 25.35
CA GLU A 3 -7.34 -1.73 25.83
C GLU A 3 -8.07 -1.09 24.65
N LYS A 4 -9.41 -1.05 24.72
CA LYS A 4 -10.27 -0.47 23.68
C LYS A 4 -9.89 0.98 23.34
N SER A 5 -9.31 1.72 24.29
CA SER A 5 -8.77 3.07 24.09
C SER A 5 -7.59 3.12 23.11
N LEU A 6 -6.70 2.11 23.11
CA LEU A 6 -5.63 2.00 22.11
C LEU A 6 -6.21 1.82 20.70
N CYS A 7 -7.30 1.07 20.58
CA CYS A 7 -7.97 0.81 19.30
C CYS A 7 -8.72 2.02 18.71
N VAL A 8 -9.24 2.91 19.56
CA VAL A 8 -9.85 4.16 19.10
C VAL A 8 -8.76 5.13 18.61
N CYS A 9 -7.62 5.22 19.31
CA CYS A 9 -6.46 5.96 18.81
C CYS A 9 -5.89 5.37 17.51
N ALA A 10 -5.90 4.03 17.38
CA ALA A 10 -5.56 3.33 16.14
C ALA A 10 -6.44 3.79 14.98
N LEU A 11 -7.76 3.74 15.14
CA LEU A 11 -8.72 4.19 14.15
C LEU A 11 -8.51 5.65 13.75
N SER A 12 -8.39 6.56 14.72
CA SER A 12 -8.20 7.99 14.44
C SER A 12 -6.91 8.26 13.67
N ARG A 13 -5.81 7.59 14.05
CA ARG A 13 -4.54 7.69 13.33
C ARG A 13 -4.63 7.06 11.94
N SER A 14 -5.20 5.86 11.80
CA SER A 14 -5.37 5.19 10.51
C SER A 14 -6.26 5.98 9.54
N LEU A 15 -7.28 6.68 10.03
CA LEU A 15 -8.15 7.53 9.19
C LEU A 15 -7.44 8.79 8.72
N GLN A 16 -6.64 9.42 9.60
CA GLN A 16 -5.78 10.56 9.26
C GLN A 16 -4.76 10.15 8.19
N LEU A 17 -4.04 9.05 8.42
CA LEU A 17 -3.06 8.50 7.47
C LEU A 17 -3.69 8.06 6.16
N ASN A 18 -4.91 7.49 6.19
CA ASN A 18 -5.63 7.12 4.97
C ASN A 18 -6.01 8.36 4.15
N LYS A 19 -6.42 9.47 4.79
CA LYS A 19 -6.66 10.74 4.09
C LYS A 19 -5.40 11.30 3.46
N GLU A 20 -4.27 11.24 4.17
CA GLU A 20 -2.97 11.70 3.68
C GLU A 20 -2.48 10.82 2.53
N PHE A 21 -2.65 9.49 2.63
CA PHE A 21 -2.35 8.53 1.58
C PHE A 21 -3.20 8.74 0.31
N GLN A 22 -4.48 9.08 0.45
CA GLN A 22 -5.33 9.41 -0.69
C GLN A 22 -5.00 10.78 -1.32
N ALA A 23 -4.34 11.66 -0.56
CA ALA A 23 -3.89 12.97 -1.04
C ALA A 23 -2.49 12.94 -1.66
N GLU A 24 -1.74 11.86 -1.48
CA GLU A 24 -0.40 11.70 -2.04
C GLU A 24 -0.49 11.22 -3.50
N GLU A 25 0.02 12.03 -4.43
CA GLU A 25 -0.09 11.80 -5.88
C GLU A 25 0.65 10.53 -6.36
N ALA A 26 1.58 9.97 -5.56
CA ALA A 26 2.30 8.74 -5.89
C ALA A 26 2.97 8.07 -4.66
N PRO A 27 2.25 7.30 -3.83
CA PRO A 27 2.85 6.57 -2.72
C PRO A 27 3.82 5.48 -3.23
N THR A 28 5.06 5.51 -2.74
CA THR A 28 6.15 4.64 -3.24
C THR A 28 5.99 3.17 -2.84
N VAL A 29 5.33 2.91 -1.70
CA VAL A 29 5.06 1.56 -1.17
C VAL A 29 3.62 1.52 -0.66
N ILE A 30 2.83 0.58 -1.18
CA ILE A 30 1.46 0.34 -0.75
C ILE A 30 1.40 -1.08 -0.18
N LEU A 31 0.89 -1.23 1.03
CA LEU A 31 0.71 -2.53 1.67
C LEU A 31 -0.76 -2.98 1.61
N CYS A 32 -0.95 -4.29 1.58
CA CYS A 32 -2.28 -4.91 1.50
C CYS A 32 -2.65 -5.57 2.83
N ILE A 33 -3.91 -5.39 3.22
CA ILE A 33 -4.50 -6.05 4.40
C ILE A 33 -5.79 -6.78 4.01
N SER A 34 -5.95 -7.99 4.51
CA SER A 34 -7.15 -8.80 4.29
C SER A 34 -8.40 -8.08 4.80
N MET A 35 -9.42 -7.93 3.93
CA MET A 35 -10.70 -7.37 4.35
C MET A 35 -11.44 -8.27 5.34
N GLN A 36 -11.12 -9.56 5.40
CA GLN A 36 -11.66 -10.44 6.44
C GLN A 36 -11.16 -9.99 7.82
N TRP A 37 -9.83 -9.91 8.00
CA TRP A 37 -9.23 -9.48 9.27
C TRP A 37 -9.67 -8.06 9.63
N PHE A 38 -9.73 -7.16 8.64
CA PHE A 38 -10.16 -5.78 8.86
C PHE A 38 -11.60 -5.69 9.38
N ARG A 39 -12.53 -6.53 8.90
CA ARG A 39 -13.92 -6.56 9.39
C ARG A 39 -14.04 -7.08 10.82
N GLU A 40 -13.24 -8.07 11.19
CA GLU A 40 -13.15 -8.57 12.56
C GLU A 40 -12.63 -7.46 13.50
N TRP A 41 -11.54 -6.81 13.10
CA TRP A 41 -11.02 -5.63 13.79
C TRP A 41 -12.08 -4.53 13.91
N GLU A 42 -12.75 -4.18 12.81
CA GLU A 42 -13.77 -3.13 12.77
C GLU A 42 -14.94 -3.45 13.72
N SER A 43 -15.35 -4.71 13.81
CA SER A 43 -16.44 -5.15 14.68
C SER A 43 -16.05 -5.08 16.16
N PHE A 44 -14.80 -5.45 16.48
CA PHE A 44 -14.24 -5.29 17.82
C PHE A 44 -14.16 -3.81 18.25
N VAL A 45 -13.60 -2.93 17.42
CA VAL A 45 -13.43 -1.51 17.75
C VAL A 45 -14.76 -0.75 17.84
N LYS A 46 -15.78 -1.18 17.07
CA LYS A 46 -17.14 -0.66 17.16
C LYS A 46 -17.94 -1.27 18.33
N GLY A 47 -17.35 -2.19 19.09
CA GLY A 47 -18.00 -2.86 20.23
C GLY A 47 -19.12 -3.81 19.83
N LYS A 48 -19.17 -4.27 18.58
CA LYS A 48 -20.09 -5.31 18.12
C LYS A 48 -19.65 -6.68 18.61
N ASP A 49 -18.33 -6.91 18.61
CA ASP A 49 -17.70 -8.12 19.13
C ASP A 49 -16.86 -7.80 20.37
N ASN A 50 -16.81 -8.74 21.31
CA ASN A 50 -16.04 -8.60 22.55
C ASN A 50 -14.62 -9.16 22.44
N GLU A 51 -14.36 -9.99 21.44
CA GLU A 51 -13.05 -10.58 21.19
C GLU A 51 -12.25 -9.70 20.23
N PRO A 52 -10.98 -9.37 20.55
CA PRO A 52 -10.11 -8.68 19.61
C PRO A 52 -9.85 -9.55 18.38
N PRO A 53 -9.55 -8.96 17.22
CA PRO A 53 -9.06 -9.76 16.10
C PRO A 53 -7.77 -10.47 16.55
N GLY A 54 -7.59 -11.69 16.05
CA GLY A 54 -6.33 -12.41 16.22
C GLY A 54 -5.16 -11.73 15.49
N PRO A 55 -4.00 -12.39 15.37
CA PRO A 55 -2.91 -11.91 14.54
C PRO A 55 -3.37 -11.61 13.11
N ILE A 56 -2.75 -10.61 12.47
CA ILE A 56 -3.07 -10.26 11.08
C ILE A 56 -2.86 -11.50 10.20
N ASP A 57 -3.89 -11.89 9.45
CA ASP A 57 -3.84 -13.02 8.52
C ASP A 57 -4.08 -12.56 7.08
N ASN A 58 -2.99 -12.49 6.33
CA ASN A 58 -2.97 -12.18 4.90
C ASN A 58 -2.81 -13.42 4.02
N SER A 59 -2.83 -14.63 4.59
CA SER A 59 -2.58 -15.88 3.85
C SER A 59 -3.55 -16.09 2.68
N LYS A 60 -4.81 -15.65 2.83
CA LYS A 60 -5.86 -15.77 1.80
C LYS A 60 -5.73 -14.77 0.65
N ILE A 61 -5.04 -13.66 0.88
CA ILE A 61 -4.84 -12.60 -0.11
C ILE A 61 -3.44 -12.66 -0.75
N GLY A 62 -2.53 -13.49 -0.22
CA GLY A 62 -1.20 -13.72 -0.78
C GLY A 62 -1.07 -15.03 -1.54
N VAL A 63 -0.15 -15.07 -2.49
CA VAL A 63 0.34 -16.30 -3.13
C VAL A 63 1.86 -16.29 -3.13
N MET A 64 2.47 -17.44 -2.82
CA MET A 64 3.93 -17.59 -2.88
C MET A 64 4.35 -17.87 -4.32
N LYS A 65 5.19 -17.00 -4.89
CA LYS A 65 5.77 -17.15 -6.23
C LYS A 65 7.26 -16.85 -6.19
N GLY A 66 8.09 -17.83 -6.56
CA GLY A 66 9.54 -17.66 -6.61
C GLY A 66 10.18 -17.28 -5.27
N GLY A 67 9.63 -17.77 -4.14
CA GLY A 67 10.13 -17.44 -2.79
C GLY A 67 9.64 -16.12 -2.22
N HIS A 68 8.84 -15.35 -2.97
CA HIS A 68 8.25 -14.08 -2.53
C HIS A 68 6.73 -14.18 -2.43
N VAL A 69 6.13 -13.50 -1.45
CA VAL A 69 4.67 -13.37 -1.37
C VAL A 69 4.23 -12.24 -2.29
N GLN A 70 3.29 -12.55 -3.18
CA GLN A 70 2.66 -11.59 -4.09
C GLN A 70 1.16 -11.54 -3.82
N LEU A 71 0.54 -10.40 -4.14
CA LEU A 71 -0.91 -10.27 -4.06
C LEU A 71 -1.60 -11.27 -5.01
N LYS A 72 -2.58 -11.99 -4.48
CA LYS A 72 -3.44 -12.90 -5.25
C LYS A 72 -4.42 -12.08 -6.09
N GLN A 73 -4.50 -12.40 -7.38
CA GLN A 73 -5.48 -11.77 -8.28
C GLN A 73 -6.91 -12.03 -7.79
N GLY A 74 -7.73 -10.97 -7.72
CA GLY A 74 -9.11 -11.04 -7.25
C GLY A 74 -9.27 -11.22 -5.74
N ALA A 75 -8.22 -11.04 -4.95
CA ALA A 75 -8.32 -11.02 -3.49
C ALA A 75 -9.18 -9.85 -2.99
N ASP A 76 -9.86 -10.05 -1.86
CA ASP A 76 -10.57 -9.00 -1.14
C ASP A 76 -9.62 -8.37 -0.10
N TYR A 77 -9.05 -7.22 -0.46
CA TYR A 77 -8.03 -6.53 0.34
C TYR A 77 -8.25 -5.01 0.36
N GLY A 78 -7.82 -4.39 1.45
CA GLY A 78 -7.64 -2.94 1.56
C GLY A 78 -6.18 -2.56 1.33
N GLN A 79 -5.97 -1.34 0.82
CA GLN A 79 -4.64 -0.72 0.74
C GLN A 79 -4.41 0.16 1.96
N ILE A 80 -3.22 0.07 2.54
CA ILE A 80 -2.81 0.87 3.69
C ILE A 80 -1.38 1.36 3.51
N SER A 81 -1.04 2.47 4.15
CA SER A 81 0.32 2.98 4.20
C SER A 81 1.23 2.05 5.02
N GLU A 82 2.55 2.15 4.78
CA GLU A 82 3.56 1.44 5.57
C GLU A 82 3.44 1.75 7.06
N GLU A 83 3.24 3.02 7.42
CA GLU A 83 3.06 3.42 8.82
C GLU A 83 1.85 2.74 9.46
N THR A 84 0.73 2.66 8.75
CA THR A 84 -0.49 1.99 9.25
C THR A 84 -0.24 0.50 9.46
N TRP A 85 0.46 -0.15 8.54
CA TRP A 85 0.82 -1.55 8.68
C TRP A 85 1.73 -1.80 9.90
N GLN A 86 2.81 -1.03 10.05
CA GLN A 86 3.73 -1.17 11.18
C GLN A 86 3.01 -0.96 12.51
N TYR A 87 2.10 0.00 12.56
CA TYR A 87 1.27 0.23 13.74
C TYR A 87 0.38 -0.98 14.09
N LEU A 88 -0.36 -1.53 13.11
CA LEU A 88 -1.23 -2.70 13.33
C LEU A 88 -0.40 -3.94 13.68
N LEU A 89 0.72 -4.15 12.98
CA LEU A 89 1.64 -5.26 13.21
C LEU A 89 2.24 -5.21 14.62
N GLY A 90 2.58 -4.01 15.13
CA GLY A 90 3.09 -3.83 16.49
C GLY A 90 2.09 -4.21 17.60
N ILE A 91 0.79 -4.17 17.31
CA ILE A 91 -0.28 -4.51 18.27
C ILE A 91 -0.69 -5.97 18.13
N TYR A 92 -0.94 -6.42 16.91
CA TYR A 92 -1.58 -7.71 16.63
C TYR A 92 -0.59 -8.79 16.17
N SER A 93 0.61 -8.41 15.73
CA SER A 93 1.55 -9.30 15.04
C SER A 93 0.90 -9.98 13.80
N GLY A 94 1.55 -11.00 13.24
CA GLY A 94 0.99 -11.79 12.14
C GLY A 94 1.73 -11.58 10.81
N GLY A 95 0.99 -11.73 9.70
CA GLY A 95 1.51 -11.63 8.34
C GLY A 95 0.75 -12.53 7.34
N PRO A 96 1.34 -12.81 6.16
CA PRO A 96 2.55 -12.19 5.62
C PRO A 96 2.36 -10.72 5.22
N GLU A 97 3.45 -9.97 5.17
CA GLU A 97 3.47 -8.66 4.52
C GLU A 97 3.32 -8.83 3.00
N ILE A 98 2.45 -8.02 2.40
CA ILE A 98 2.20 -8.02 0.96
C ILE A 98 2.27 -6.58 0.48
N ALA A 99 3.30 -6.27 -0.31
CA ALA A 99 3.48 -4.97 -0.92
C ALA A 99 3.09 -4.99 -2.39
N VAL A 100 2.41 -3.94 -2.84
CA VAL A 100 2.20 -3.63 -4.26
C VAL A 100 2.97 -2.36 -4.59
N ARG A 101 3.84 -2.44 -5.60
CA ARG A 101 4.49 -1.25 -6.17
C ARG A 101 3.53 -0.64 -7.18
N GLN A 102 3.20 0.64 -7.03
CA GLN A 102 2.63 1.38 -8.16
C GLN A 102 3.70 1.50 -9.24
N THR A 103 3.54 0.78 -10.34
CA THR A 103 4.31 1.06 -11.54
C THR A 103 3.83 2.39 -12.08
N VAL A 104 4.57 3.46 -11.83
CA VAL A 104 4.45 4.67 -12.67
C VAL A 104 4.68 4.23 -14.12
N PRO A 105 3.77 4.49 -15.06
CA PRO A 105 4.07 4.27 -16.46
C PRO A 105 5.29 5.13 -16.77
N ALA A 106 6.41 4.47 -17.11
CA ALA A 106 7.57 5.17 -17.61
C ALA A 106 7.11 5.97 -18.82
N THR A 107 7.07 7.30 -18.69
CA THR A 107 6.94 8.17 -19.85
C THR A 107 8.13 7.83 -20.74
N ASN A 108 7.83 7.25 -21.90
CA ASN A 108 8.80 6.90 -22.92
C ASN A 108 9.52 8.17 -23.37
N THR A 109 10.63 8.53 -22.71
CA THR A 109 11.59 9.50 -23.24
C THR A 109 12.49 8.76 -24.21
N ASP A 110 11.92 8.36 -25.36
CA ASP A 110 12.69 7.85 -26.49
C ASP A 110 12.20 8.52 -27.78
N SER A 111 12.59 9.78 -27.95
CA SER A 111 12.51 10.53 -29.21
C SER A 111 13.41 11.76 -29.15
N LEU A 112 14.69 11.57 -28.81
CA LEU A 112 15.75 12.54 -29.11
C LEU A 112 16.93 11.79 -29.74
N HIS A 113 16.68 11.22 -30.93
CA HIS A 113 17.76 10.74 -31.77
C HIS A 113 17.44 11.03 -33.24
N GLY A 114 17.92 12.18 -33.73
CA GLY A 114 17.71 12.57 -35.11
C GLY A 114 18.34 13.89 -35.54
N GLU A 115 19.42 14.36 -34.92
CA GLU A 115 20.22 15.44 -35.52
C GLU A 115 21.62 14.93 -35.87
N ARG A 116 21.83 14.68 -37.17
CA ARG A 116 23.16 14.72 -37.76
C ARG A 116 23.12 15.45 -39.09
N LYS A 117 23.99 16.47 -39.17
CA LYS A 117 24.79 16.89 -40.34
C LYS A 117 23.99 17.78 -41.32
N ILE A 118 24.42 18.94 -41.83
CA ILE A 118 25.72 19.62 -42.07
C ILE A 118 25.42 21.04 -42.60
N GLU A 119 26.08 22.13 -42.15
CA GLU A 119 27.17 22.87 -42.84
C GLU A 119 26.79 23.41 -44.25
N ALA A 120 26.99 24.65 -44.71
CA ALA A 120 27.48 25.94 -44.23
C ALA A 120 27.12 27.02 -45.31
N GLU A 121 27.61 28.25 -45.10
CA GLU A 121 27.94 29.30 -46.08
C GLU A 121 27.04 30.55 -46.17
N THR A 122 27.41 31.54 -45.36
CA THR A 122 27.95 32.85 -45.75
C THR A 122 27.79 33.29 -47.23
N ARG A 123 27.02 34.35 -47.48
CA ARG A 123 27.57 35.66 -47.92
C ARG A 123 26.50 36.75 -48.02
N ALA A 124 26.87 37.91 -47.48
CA ALA A 124 26.32 39.20 -47.85
C ALA A 124 26.66 39.52 -49.31
N LEU A 125 25.69 40.10 -50.03
CA LEU A 125 25.76 41.38 -50.72
C LEU A 125 24.33 41.86 -51.01
#